data_AF-A0A921HYW4-F1
#
_entry.id   AF-A0A921HYW4-F1
#
_cell.length_a   1.000
_cell.length_b   1.000
_cell.length_c   1.000
_cell.angle_alpha   90.00
_cell.angle_beta   90.00
_cell.angle_gamma   90.00
#
_symmetry.space_group_name_H-M   'P 1'
#
loop_
_entity.id
_entity.type
_entity.pdbx_description
1 polymer ?
#
loop_
_entity_poly.entity_id
_entity_poly.type
_entity_poly.pdbx_seq_one_letter_code
_entity_poly.pdbx_strand_id
1 'polypeptide(L)'
;EHMGVESGSCVQWMVNYICQHREPVKLLLCRAEGTSYENFVHDMVEVEVESTLQYMEVLRHLGHKIPELDRSLCHIIASGMFNGIFEIVIHDIPREQAMRDVEKLRSFYTAGWMKLIEP
;
A
#
# COMPACT_ATOMS: atom_id res chain seq x y z
N GLU A 1 10.31 -13.81 -10.58
CA GLU A 1 8.94 -14.21 -11.00
C GLU A 1 7.90 -14.27 -9.85
N HIS A 2 8.21 -13.86 -8.60
CA HIS A 2 7.24 -13.88 -7.47
C HIS A 2 6.88 -12.51 -6.87
N MET A 3 7.44 -11.41 -7.39
CA MET A 3 7.15 -10.06 -6.86
C MET A 3 5.68 -9.71 -7.12
N GLY A 4 4.94 -9.42 -6.05
CA GLY A 4 3.53 -9.01 -6.14
C GLY A 4 2.49 -10.14 -6.01
N VAL A 5 2.90 -11.42 -5.98
CA VAL A 5 1.96 -12.55 -5.90
C VAL A 5 1.34 -12.66 -4.50
N GLU A 6 2.18 -12.71 -3.46
CA GLU A 6 1.73 -12.82 -2.06
C GLU A 6 1.03 -11.53 -1.58
N SER A 7 1.50 -10.36 -2.03
CA SER A 7 0.87 -9.08 -1.70
C SER A 7 -0.53 -8.95 -2.31
N GLY A 8 -0.82 -9.73 -3.37
CA GLY A 8 -2.12 -9.79 -4.01
C GLY A 8 -3.27 -10.19 -3.09
N SER A 9 -3.06 -11.26 -2.33
CA SER A 9 -4.03 -11.74 -1.35
C SER A 9 -4.24 -10.74 -0.21
N CYS A 10 -3.15 -10.09 0.23
CA CYS A 10 -3.19 -9.07 1.29
C CYS A 10 -4.03 -7.85 0.87
N VAL A 11 -3.79 -7.33 -0.33
CA VAL A 11 -4.51 -6.16 -0.85
C VAL A 11 -5.99 -6.47 -1.04
N GLN A 12 -6.34 -7.65 -1.58
CA GLN A 12 -7.74 -8.07 -1.70
C GLN A 12 -8.42 -8.22 -0.34
N TRP A 13 -7.72 -8.79 0.65
CA TRP A 13 -8.23 -8.90 2.02
C TRP A 13 -8.50 -7.52 2.62
N MET A 14 -7.55 -6.59 2.49
CA MET A 14 -7.67 -5.21 2.97
C MET A 14 -8.89 -4.50 2.36
N VAL A 15 -9.10 -4.60 1.04
CA VAL A 15 -10.28 -4.01 0.39
C VAL A 15 -11.59 -4.62 0.90
N ASN A 16 -11.62 -5.94 1.10
CA ASN A 16 -12.80 -6.60 1.65
C ASN A 16 -13.10 -6.12 3.08
N TYR A 17 -12.08 -6.02 3.93
CA TYR A 17 -12.21 -5.50 5.29
C TYR A 17 -12.73 -4.06 5.27
N ILE A 18 -12.12 -3.21 4.46
CA ILE A 18 -12.53 -1.81 4.27
C ILE A 18 -13.99 -1.71 3.80
N CYS A 19 -14.39 -2.53 2.83
CA CYS A 19 -15.76 -2.54 2.31
C CYS A 19 -16.79 -3.02 3.33
N GLN A 20 -16.41 -3.92 4.24
CA GLN A 20 -17.27 -4.43 5.33
C GLN A 20 -17.38 -3.43 6.49
N HIS A 21 -16.32 -2.65 6.74
CA HIS A 21 -16.21 -1.72 7.86
C HIS A 21 -16.10 -0.25 7.41
N ARG A 22 -16.87 0.13 6.38
CA ARG A 22 -16.75 1.45 5.73
C ARG A 22 -16.88 2.62 6.69
N GLU A 23 -17.91 2.64 7.54
CA GLU A 23 -18.16 3.75 8.45
C GLU A 23 -17.01 3.96 9.45
N PRO A 24 -16.56 2.95 10.22
CA PRO A 24 -15.38 3.08 11.08
C PRO A 24 -14.12 3.51 10.33
N VAL A 25 -13.86 2.93 9.15
CA VAL A 25 -12.68 3.28 8.35
C VAL A 25 -12.77 4.73 7.87
N LYS A 26 -13.94 5.19 7.43
CA LYS A 26 -14.15 6.59 7.00
C LYS A 26 -13.94 7.57 8.15
N LEU A 27 -14.33 7.21 9.37
CA LEU A 27 -14.05 8.02 10.56
C LEU A 27 -12.55 8.10 10.85
N LEU A 28 -11.84 6.98 10.81
CA LEU A 28 -10.38 6.96 10.99
C LEU A 28 -9.66 7.80 9.92
N LEU A 29 -10.10 7.71 8.66
CA LEU A 29 -9.45 8.41 7.55
C LEU A 29 -9.78 9.91 7.49
N CYS A 30 -11.02 10.30 7.81
CA CYS A 30 -11.50 11.66 7.56
C CYS A 30 -11.74 12.48 8.83
N ARG A 31 -11.78 11.85 10.01
CA ARG A 31 -12.22 12.48 11.28
C ARG A 31 -11.33 12.14 12.47
N ALA A 32 -10.15 11.57 12.26
CA ALA A 32 -9.23 11.22 13.35
C ALA A 32 -8.38 12.39 13.87
N GLU A 33 -8.34 13.53 13.17
CA GLU A 33 -7.58 14.71 13.56
C GLU A 33 -7.93 15.16 14.99
N GLY A 34 -6.90 15.39 15.83
CA GLY A 34 -7.08 15.76 17.24
C GLY A 34 -7.51 14.61 18.16
N THR A 35 -7.60 13.39 17.64
CA THR A 35 -7.79 12.17 18.45
C THR A 35 -6.46 11.41 18.55
N SER A 36 -6.40 10.38 19.41
CA SER A 36 -5.24 9.48 19.47
C SER A 36 -4.97 8.69 18.18
N TYR A 37 -5.87 8.76 17.19
CA TYR A 37 -5.75 8.07 15.90
C TYR A 37 -5.33 9.01 14.76
N GLU A 38 -5.00 10.27 15.03
CA GLU A 38 -4.67 11.25 13.98
C GLU A 38 -3.49 10.84 13.09
N ASN A 39 -2.57 10.03 13.63
CA ASN A 39 -1.40 9.52 12.90
C ASN A 39 -1.62 8.15 12.25
N PHE A 40 -2.83 7.58 12.32
CA PHE A 40 -3.09 6.21 11.87
C PHE A 40 -2.62 5.91 10.43
N VAL A 41 -2.89 6.83 9.50
CA VAL A 41 -2.45 6.69 8.10
C VAL A 41 -0.94 6.80 7.98
N HIS A 42 -0.34 7.76 8.69
CA HIS A 42 1.11 7.95 8.70
C HIS A 42 1.82 6.70 9.22
N ASP A 43 1.36 6.15 10.34
CA ASP A 43 1.92 4.93 10.94
C ASP A 43 1.82 3.74 9.96
N MET A 44 0.71 3.62 9.23
CA MET A 44 0.54 2.59 8.21
C MET A 44 1.55 2.73 7.05
N VAL A 45 1.78 3.97 6.58
CA VAL A 45 2.79 4.24 5.56
C VAL A 45 4.19 3.88 6.06
N GLU A 46 4.52 4.27 7.29
CA GLU A 46 5.83 4.00 7.88
C GLU A 46 6.10 2.48 8.00
N VAL A 47 5.10 1.69 8.41
CA VAL A 47 5.21 0.22 8.44
C VAL A 47 5.49 -0.36 7.04
N GLU A 48 4.82 0.14 6.00
CA GLU A 48 5.04 -0.33 4.63
C GLU A 48 6.42 0.07 4.09
N VAL A 49 6.89 1.28 4.42
CA VAL A 49 8.25 1.75 4.07
C VAL A 49 9.30 0.87 4.71
N GLU A 50 9.19 0.60 6.01
CA GLU A 50 10.15 -0.26 6.71
C GLU A 50 10.14 -1.68 6.16
N SER A 51 8.95 -2.23 5.87
CA SER A 51 8.81 -3.56 5.24
C SER A 51 9.47 -3.61 3.85
N THR A 52 9.31 -2.54 3.07
CA THR A 52 9.91 -2.39 1.73
C THR A 52 11.44 -2.35 1.81
N LEU A 53 12.00 -1.56 2.73
CA LEU A 53 13.45 -1.48 2.93
C LEU A 53 14.03 -2.81 3.43
N GLN A 54 13.34 -3.51 4.34
CA GLN A 54 13.73 -4.84 4.80
C GLN A 54 13.72 -5.86 3.66
N TYR A 55 12.70 -5.83 2.80
CA TYR A 55 12.63 -6.70 1.63
C TYR A 55 13.82 -6.46 0.68
N MET A 56 14.17 -5.20 0.42
CA MET A 56 15.35 -4.85 -0.37
C MET A 56 16.63 -5.40 0.25
N GLU A 57 16.76 -5.31 1.57
CA GLU A 57 17.94 -5.84 2.26
C GLU A 57 18.05 -7.36 2.15
N VAL A 58 16.93 -8.08 2.24
CA VAL A 58 16.88 -9.53 1.99
C VAL A 58 17.31 -9.85 0.57
N LEU A 59 16.83 -9.11 -0.44
CA LEU A 59 17.26 -9.32 -1.83
C LEU A 59 18.78 -9.15 -2.01
N ARG A 60 19.38 -8.15 -1.36
CA ARG A 60 20.84 -7.94 -1.36
C ARG A 60 21.57 -9.11 -0.72
N HIS A 61 21.11 -9.59 0.43
CA HIS A 61 21.68 -10.76 1.11
C HIS A 61 21.60 -12.05 0.27
N LEU A 62 20.55 -12.18 -0.55
CA LEU A 62 20.40 -13.28 -1.51
C LEU A 62 21.27 -13.12 -2.77
N GLY A 63 22.06 -12.05 -2.87
CA GLY A 63 23.01 -11.80 -3.97
C GLY A 63 22.42 -11.05 -5.16
N HIS A 64 21.18 -10.54 -5.06
CA HIS A 64 20.62 -9.69 -6.11
C HIS A 64 21.27 -8.30 -6.11
N LYS A 65 21.68 -7.83 -7.29
CA LYS A 65 22.15 -6.47 -7.50
C LYS A 65 20.95 -5.56 -7.76
N ILE A 66 20.41 -4.98 -6.70
CA ILE A 66 19.33 -4.00 -6.78
C ILE A 66 19.88 -2.59 -6.51
N PRO A 67 19.31 -1.54 -7.11
CA PRO A 67 19.70 -0.17 -6.80
C PRO A 67 19.38 0.18 -5.34
N GLU A 68 20.07 1.20 -4.83
CA GLU A 68 19.70 1.85 -3.57
C GLU A 68 18.51 2.76 -3.83
N LEU A 69 17.46 2.63 -3.02
CA LEU A 69 16.25 3.44 -3.10
C LEU A 69 16.14 4.27 -1.85
N ASP A 70 15.93 5.57 -2.04
CA ASP A 70 15.83 6.51 -0.94
C ASP A 70 14.54 6.28 -0.14
N ARG A 71 14.64 6.41 1.20
CA ARG A 71 13.49 6.24 2.10
C ARG A 71 12.36 7.20 1.76
N SER A 72 12.66 8.44 1.39
CA SER A 72 11.64 9.44 1.02
C SER A 72 10.89 9.03 -0.24
N LEU A 73 11.56 8.42 -1.22
CA LEU A 73 10.89 7.89 -2.40
C LEU A 73 9.96 6.73 -2.02
N CYS A 74 10.42 5.80 -1.17
CA CYS A 74 9.57 4.72 -0.68
C CYS A 74 8.33 5.27 0.05
N HIS A 75 8.50 6.30 0.87
CA HIS A 75 7.41 6.96 1.57
C HIS A 75 6.41 7.63 0.62
N ILE A 76 6.89 8.30 -0.43
CA ILE A 76 6.03 8.91 -1.47
C ILE A 76 5.19 7.83 -2.16
N ILE A 77 5.82 6.73 -2.56
CA ILE A 77 5.14 5.65 -3.28
C ILE A 77 4.12 4.94 -2.37
N ALA A 78 4.50 4.59 -1.13
CA ALA A 78 3.62 3.96 -0.17
C ALA A 78 2.42 4.86 0.19
N SER A 79 2.66 6.15 0.43
CA SER A 79 1.60 7.15 0.64
C SER A 79 0.62 7.21 -0.54
N GLY A 80 1.14 7.24 -1.77
CA GLY A 80 0.32 7.23 -2.98
C GLY A 80 -0.53 5.97 -3.11
N MET A 81 0.03 4.81 -2.77
CA MET A 81 -0.69 3.53 -2.83
C MET A 81 -1.84 3.49 -1.83
N PHE A 82 -1.59 3.82 -0.56
CA PHE A 82 -2.63 3.84 0.47
C PHE A 82 -3.72 4.86 0.17
N ASN A 83 -3.35 6.08 -0.24
CA ASN A 83 -4.34 7.07 -0.65
C ASN A 83 -5.23 6.55 -1.79
N GLY A 84 -4.64 5.91 -2.80
CA GLY A 84 -5.41 5.30 -3.90
C GLY A 84 -6.37 4.19 -3.44
N ILE A 85 -6.02 3.44 -2.39
CA ILE A 85 -6.93 2.45 -1.78
C ILE A 85 -8.04 3.14 -0.97
N PHE A 86 -7.71 4.20 -0.23
CA PHE A 86 -8.65 4.93 0.61
C PHE A 86 -9.73 5.69 -0.16
N GLU A 87 -9.47 6.05 -1.42
CA GLU A 87 -10.46 6.58 -2.35
C GLU A 87 -11.74 5.71 -2.40
N ILE A 88 -11.62 4.39 -2.20
CA ILE A 88 -12.76 3.45 -2.15
C ILE A 88 -13.78 3.84 -1.08
N VAL A 89 -13.31 4.32 0.07
CA VAL A 89 -14.13 4.68 1.22
C VAL A 89 -14.55 6.13 1.16
N ILE A 90 -13.61 7.01 0.77
CA ILE A 90 -13.85 8.44 0.69
C ILE A 90 -14.98 8.73 -0.31
N HIS A 91 -14.94 8.06 -1.47
CA HIS A 91 -15.91 8.23 -2.56
C HIS A 91 -17.02 7.18 -2.59
N ASP A 92 -17.15 6.35 -1.54
CA ASP A 92 -18.19 5.32 -1.41
C ASP A 92 -18.26 4.36 -2.63
N ILE A 93 -17.10 4.02 -3.21
CA ILE A 93 -17.00 3.15 -4.40
C ILE A 93 -17.56 1.76 -4.07
N PRO A 94 -18.53 1.21 -4.83
CA PRO A 94 -19.11 -0.11 -4.55
C PRO A 94 -18.08 -1.23 -4.54
N ARG A 95 -18.27 -2.25 -3.69
CA ARG A 95 -17.30 -3.34 -3.47
C ARG A 95 -16.80 -4.00 -4.75
N GLU A 96 -17.71 -4.34 -5.68
CA GLU A 96 -17.31 -4.99 -6.93
C GLU A 96 -16.40 -4.11 -7.80
N GLN A 97 -16.67 -2.80 -7.81
CA GLN A 97 -15.84 -1.83 -8.53
C GLN A 97 -14.50 -1.64 -7.81
N ALA A 98 -14.52 -1.50 -6.48
CA ALA A 98 -13.33 -1.39 -5.65
C ALA A 98 -12.36 -2.56 -5.84
N MET A 99 -12.87 -3.80 -5.91
CA MET A 99 -12.04 -4.99 -6.17
C MET A 99 -11.35 -4.92 -7.54
N ARG A 100 -12.05 -4.46 -8.57
CA ARG A 100 -11.48 -4.30 -9.92
C ARG A 100 -10.43 -3.19 -9.97
N ASP A 101 -10.70 -2.07 -9.33
CA ASP A 101 -9.80 -0.91 -9.37
C ASP A 101 -8.53 -1.18 -8.58
N VAL A 102 -8.64 -1.84 -7.43
CA VAL A 102 -7.47 -2.16 -6.62
C VAL A 102 -6.60 -3.24 -7.26
N GLU A 103 -7.18 -4.18 -8.00
CA GLU A 103 -6.39 -5.14 -8.78
C GLU A 103 -5.54 -4.43 -9.85
N LYS A 104 -6.12 -3.41 -10.51
CA LYS A 104 -5.37 -2.56 -11.45
C LYS A 104 -4.34 -1.69 -10.74
N LEU A 105 -4.67 -1.12 -9.59
CA LEU A 105 -3.77 -0.31 -8.76
C LEU A 105 -2.56 -1.15 -8.33
N ARG A 106 -2.79 -2.37 -7.85
CA ARG A 106 -1.75 -3.35 -7.53
C ARG A 106 -0.84 -3.61 -8.73
N SER A 107 -1.43 -3.87 -9.90
CA SER A 107 -0.66 -4.12 -11.13
C SER A 107 0.20 -2.91 -11.50
N PHE A 108 -0.32 -1.70 -11.36
CA PHE A 108 0.41 -0.46 -11.61
C PHE A 108 1.61 -0.29 -10.66
N TYR A 109 1.39 -0.43 -9.35
CA TYR A 109 2.48 -0.30 -8.37
C TYR A 109 3.49 -1.45 -8.48
N THR A 110 3.04 -2.68 -8.76
CA THR A 110 3.95 -3.82 -8.97
C THR A 110 4.86 -3.57 -10.16
N ALA A 111 4.33 -3.10 -11.30
CA ALA A 111 5.13 -2.74 -12.46
C ALA A 111 6.10 -1.58 -12.16
N GLY A 112 5.65 -0.57 -11.41
CA GLY A 112 6.50 0.53 -10.96
C GLY A 112 7.68 0.05 -10.10
N TRP A 113 7.42 -0.82 -9.13
CA TRP A 113 8.44 -1.40 -8.26
C TRP A 113 9.39 -2.32 -9.01
N MET A 114 8.89 -3.17 -9.91
CA MET A 114 9.74 -3.96 -10.81
C MET A 114 10.69 -3.05 -11.57
N LYS A 115 10.18 -1.95 -12.14
CA LYS A 115 11.02 -0.99 -12.88
C LYS A 115 12.08 -0.30 -12.00
N LEU A 116 11.81 -0.09 -10.71
CA LEU A 116 12.74 0.53 -9.77
C LEU A 116 13.76 -0.44 -9.18
N ILE A 117 13.43 -1.73 -9.07
CA ILE A 117 14.25 -2.75 -8.40
C ILE A 117 15.02 -3.60 -9.41
N GLU A 118 14.52 -3.77 -10.63
CA GLU A 118 15.23 -4.48 -11.69
C GLU A 118 16.45 -3.67 -12.17
N PRO A 119 17.59 -4.34 -12.47
CA PRO A 119 18.78 -3.69 -13.00
C PRO A 119 18.61 -3.09 -14.39
#